data_AF-S3JHJ0-F1
#
_entry.id   AF-S3JHJ0-F1
#
_cell.length_a   1.000
_cell.length_b   1.000
_cell.length_c   1.000
_cell.angle_alpha   90.00
_cell.angle_beta   90.00
_cell.angle_gamma   90.00
#
_symmetry.space_group_name_H-M   'P 1'
#
loop_
_entity.id
_entity.type
_entity.pdbx_description
1 polymer ?
#
loop_
_entity_poly.entity_id
_entity_poly.type
_entity_poly.pdbx_seq_one_letter_code
_entity_poly.pdbx_strand_id
1 'polypeptide(L)'
;MIDQKNNQIIGSIILQNLPDNYGYPTPDSEIGWHLRRDYWGQGYITEAAKVILEYGLITLQLPIIYAVVNPDNYRSIRVTERLGMQSMGLTNKYYDTEALLFSIEA
;
A
#
# COMPACT_ATOMS: atom_id res chain seq x y z
N MET A 1 0.16 4.72 13.09
CA MET A 1 0.62 6.13 13.00
C MET A 1 -0.08 6.92 14.08
N ILE A 2 0.66 7.67 14.89
CA ILE A 2 0.13 8.39 16.06
C ILE A 2 0.50 9.87 15.94
N ASP A 3 -0.48 10.75 16.11
CA ASP A 3 -0.23 12.16 16.36
C ASP A 3 0.20 12.31 17.83
N GLN A 4 1.48 12.54 18.04
CA GLN A 4 2.07 12.63 19.39
C GLN A 4 1.52 13.80 20.20
N LYS A 5 1.06 14.88 19.57
CA LYS A 5 0.54 16.05 20.30
C LYS A 5 -0.81 15.76 20.93
N ASN A 6 -1.67 15.05 20.19
CA ASN A 6 -3.04 14.76 20.60
C ASN A 6 -3.21 13.34 21.15
N ASN A 7 -2.16 12.52 21.12
CA ASN A 7 -2.16 11.11 21.49
C ASN A 7 -3.26 10.30 20.78
N GLN A 8 -3.43 10.52 19.48
CA GLN A 8 -4.46 9.88 18.66
C GLN A 8 -3.85 9.01 17.58
N ILE A 9 -4.44 7.84 17.36
CA ILE A 9 -4.13 7.03 16.17
C ILE A 9 -4.73 7.76 14.96
N ILE A 10 -3.86 8.05 13.98
CA ILE A 10 -4.23 8.80 12.77
C ILE A 10 -4.25 7.94 11.52
N GLY A 11 -3.69 6.73 11.57
CA GLY A 11 -3.62 5.86 10.42
C GLY A 11 -2.83 4.59 10.66
N SER A 12 -2.82 3.73 9.67
CA SER A 12 -2.09 2.47 9.64
C SER A 12 -1.41 2.28 8.30
N ILE A 13 -0.32 1.52 8.35
CA ILE A 13 0.33 0.95 7.18
C ILE A 13 0.49 -0.54 7.44
N ILE A 14 0.29 -1.36 6.42
CA ILE A 14 0.37 -2.81 6.51
C ILE A 14 1.32 -3.32 5.42
N LEU A 15 2.02 -4.40 5.74
CA LEU A 15 2.70 -5.27 4.79
C LEU A 15 2.19 -6.67 5.07
N GLN A 16 1.42 -7.24 4.15
CA GLN A 16 0.72 -8.51 4.34
C GLN A 16 0.66 -9.31 3.05
N ASN A 17 0.29 -10.58 3.14
CA ASN A 17 -0.05 -11.37 1.96
C ASN A 17 -1.39 -10.93 1.36
N LEU A 18 -1.44 -10.81 0.04
CA LEU A 18 -2.66 -10.54 -0.71
C LEU A 18 -3.60 -11.76 -0.66
N PRO A 19 -4.91 -11.56 -0.48
CA PRO A 19 -5.87 -12.63 -0.65
C PRO A 19 -6.19 -12.89 -2.12
N ASP A 20 -6.50 -14.14 -2.46
CA ASP A 20 -7.19 -14.47 -3.71
C ASP A 20 -8.66 -14.03 -3.67
N ASN A 21 -9.41 -14.31 -4.74
CA ASN A 21 -10.83 -13.96 -4.82
C ASN A 21 -11.75 -14.78 -3.89
N TYR A 22 -11.21 -15.76 -3.17
CA TYR A 22 -11.93 -16.51 -2.14
C TYR A 22 -11.52 -16.10 -0.72
N GLY A 23 -10.61 -15.13 -0.59
CA GLY A 23 -10.10 -14.65 0.70
C GLY A 23 -8.96 -15.48 1.27
N TYR A 24 -8.40 -16.45 0.54
CA TYR A 24 -7.24 -17.22 1.00
C TYR A 24 -5.94 -16.46 0.72
N PRO A 25 -4.97 -16.48 1.65
CA PRO A 25 -3.70 -15.78 1.45
C PRO A 25 -2.90 -16.40 0.30
N THR A 26 -2.36 -15.54 -0.55
CA THR A 26 -1.42 -15.88 -1.62
C THR A 26 0.02 -15.58 -1.20
N PRO A 27 1.04 -16.07 -1.93
CA PRO A 27 2.43 -15.67 -1.68
C PRO A 27 2.75 -14.21 -2.02
N ASP A 28 1.85 -13.50 -2.71
CA ASP A 28 2.09 -12.13 -3.14
C ASP A 28 1.99 -11.16 -1.96
N SER A 29 3.00 -10.33 -1.77
CA SER A 29 3.04 -9.33 -0.68
C SER A 29 2.46 -8.00 -1.12
N GLU A 30 1.60 -7.39 -0.31
CA GLU A 30 1.03 -6.07 -0.51
C GLU A 30 1.42 -5.10 0.59
N ILE A 31 1.69 -3.87 0.17
CA ILE A 31 1.66 -2.68 1.03
C ILE A 31 0.32 -1.97 0.91
N GLY A 32 -0.32 -1.71 2.05
CA GLY A 32 -1.60 -1.00 2.13
C GLY A 32 -1.59 0.09 3.21
N TRP A 33 -2.46 1.08 3.11
CA TRP A 33 -2.54 2.16 4.08
C TRP A 33 -3.94 2.73 4.27
N HIS A 34 -4.16 3.25 5.47
CA HIS A 34 -5.32 4.06 5.81
C HIS A 34 -4.86 5.28 6.61
N LEU A 35 -5.41 6.45 6.30
CA LEU A 35 -5.14 7.69 7.02
C LEU A 35 -6.46 8.41 7.27
N ARG A 36 -6.63 8.97 8.47
CA ARG A 36 -7.76 9.83 8.79
C ARG A 36 -7.80 11.04 7.85
N ARG A 37 -9.01 11.44 7.45
CA ARG A 37 -9.26 12.43 6.40
C ARG A 37 -8.69 13.82 6.72
N ASP A 38 -8.76 14.22 7.98
CA ASP A 38 -8.21 15.47 8.53
C ASP A 38 -6.68 15.55 8.47
N TYR A 39 -5.99 14.42 8.26
CA TYR A 39 -4.53 14.34 8.12
C TYR A 39 -4.07 14.15 6.66
N TRP A 40 -4.99 14.14 5.69
CA TRP A 40 -4.65 13.97 4.27
C TRP A 40 -3.83 15.14 3.72
N GLY A 41 -3.04 14.87 2.67
CA GLY A 41 -2.30 15.90 1.94
C GLY A 41 -0.98 16.33 2.57
N GLN A 42 -0.61 15.78 3.73
CA GLN A 42 0.58 16.17 4.49
C GLN A 42 1.81 15.27 4.27
N GLY A 43 1.71 14.26 3.40
CA GLY A 43 2.83 13.37 3.04
C GLY A 43 3.08 12.20 4.00
N TYR A 44 2.36 12.10 5.12
CA TYR A 44 2.59 11.07 6.14
C TYR A 44 2.59 9.63 5.62
N ILE A 45 1.66 9.27 4.71
CA ILE A 45 1.64 7.92 4.13
C ILE A 45 2.89 7.69 3.28
N THR A 46 3.28 8.65 2.44
CA THR A 46 4.45 8.49 1.57
C THR A 46 5.73 8.31 2.39
N GLU A 47 5.89 9.07 3.48
CA GLU A 47 7.02 8.90 4.39
C GLU A 47 7.04 7.52 5.04
N ALA A 48 5.92 7.10 5.66
CA ALA A 48 5.83 5.81 6.32
C ALA A 48 5.99 4.63 5.34
N ALA A 49 5.40 4.72 4.15
CA ALA A 49 5.45 3.68 3.14
C ALA A 49 6.84 3.44 2.57
N LYS A 50 7.68 4.47 2.44
CA LYS A 50 9.08 4.29 2.02
C LYS A 50 9.84 3.39 2.98
N VAL A 51 9.70 3.61 4.29
CA VAL A 51 10.37 2.79 5.32
C VAL A 51 9.89 1.33 5.26
N ILE A 52 8.59 1.10 5.07
CA ILE A 52 8.04 -0.26 4.99
C ILE A 52 8.48 -0.96 3.69
N LEU A 53 8.51 -0.25 2.56
CA LEU A 53 9.02 -0.80 1.29
C LEU A 53 10.50 -1.17 1.40
N GLU A 54 11.33 -0.28 1.96
CA GLU A 54 12.74 -0.54 2.19
C GLU A 54 12.93 -1.77 3.10
N TYR A 55 12.17 -1.85 4.19
CA TYR A 55 12.20 -3.03 5.07
C TYR A 55 11.79 -4.31 4.32
N GLY A 56 10.71 -4.27 3.55
CA GLY A 56 10.23 -5.43 2.79
C GLY A 56 11.21 -5.90 1.71
N LEU A 57 11.78 -4.99 0.93
CA LEU A 57 12.69 -5.32 -0.18
C LEU A 57 14.09 -5.69 0.32
N ILE A 58 14.64 -4.93 1.28
CA ILE A 58 16.04 -5.12 1.71
C ILE A 58 16.14 -6.14 2.85
N THR A 59 15.29 -6.01 3.88
CA THR A 59 15.42 -6.84 5.09
C THR A 59 14.71 -8.17 4.95
N LEU A 60 13.46 -8.16 4.45
CA LEU A 60 12.69 -9.39 4.22
C LEU A 60 13.02 -10.05 2.89
N GLN A 61 13.78 -9.39 2.01
CA GLN A 61 14.16 -9.89 0.68
C GLN A 61 12.94 -10.30 -0.15
N LEU A 62 11.83 -9.57 0.00
CA LEU A 62 10.67 -9.78 -0.86
C LEU A 62 11.07 -9.38 -2.29
N PRO A 63 10.89 -10.26 -3.28
CA PRO A 63 11.31 -9.97 -4.65
C PRO A 63 10.48 -8.84 -5.27
N ILE A 64 9.22 -8.71 -4.83
CA ILE A 64 8.25 -7.75 -5.33
C ILE A 64 7.25 -7.42 -4.22
N ILE A 65 6.79 -6.18 -4.18
CA ILE A 65 5.69 -5.72 -3.32
C ILE A 65 4.65 -5.03 -4.19
N TYR A 66 3.39 -5.41 -4.00
CA TYR A 66 2.25 -4.87 -4.72
C TYR A 66 1.49 -3.82 -3.91
N ALA A 67 0.71 -3.00 -4.60
CA ALA A 67 -0.38 -2.23 -4.00
C ALA A 67 -1.62 -2.38 -4.88
N VAL A 68 -2.75 -2.78 -4.28
CA VAL A 68 -4.03 -2.89 -4.96
C VAL A 68 -4.87 -1.65 -4.64
N VAL A 69 -5.23 -0.90 -5.67
CA VAL A 69 -5.86 0.42 -5.50
C VAL A 69 -7.16 0.49 -6.30
N ASN A 70 -8.25 0.87 -5.65
CA ASN A 70 -9.50 1.18 -6.35
C ASN A 70 -9.25 2.29 -7.42
N PRO A 71 -9.68 2.12 -8.68
CA PRO A 71 -9.40 3.08 -9.77
C PRO A 71 -9.84 4.53 -9.49
N ASP A 72 -10.88 4.72 -8.67
CA ASP A 72 -11.39 6.04 -8.29
C ASP A 72 -10.60 6.68 -7.13
N ASN A 73 -9.68 5.94 -6.50
CA ASN A 73 -8.88 6.43 -5.38
C ASN A 73 -7.62 7.17 -5.86
N TYR A 74 -7.81 8.34 -6.48
CA TYR A 74 -6.73 9.21 -6.96
C TYR A 74 -5.71 9.63 -5.90
N ARG A 75 -6.05 9.53 -4.60
CA ARG A 75 -5.10 9.83 -3.52
C ARG A 75 -4.10 8.69 -3.34
N SER A 76 -4.58 7.45 -3.30
CA SER A 76 -3.70 6.27 -3.23
C SER A 76 -2.89 6.10 -4.52
N ILE A 77 -3.48 6.37 -5.69
CA ILE A 77 -2.73 6.37 -6.98
C ILE A 77 -1.55 7.36 -6.92
N ARG A 78 -1.77 8.58 -6.43
CA ARG A 78 -0.66 9.55 -6.25
C ARG A 78 0.38 9.12 -5.22
N VAL A 79 0.01 8.29 -4.25
CA VAL A 79 0.97 7.73 -3.30
C VAL A 79 1.83 6.66 -3.99
N THR A 80 1.23 5.72 -4.73
CA THR A 80 1.99 4.69 -5.46
C THR A 80 2.98 5.33 -6.44
N GLU A 81 2.56 6.35 -7.19
CA GLU A 81 3.43 7.14 -8.09
C GLU A 81 4.61 7.77 -7.35
N ARG A 82 4.37 8.42 -6.20
CA ARG A 82 5.43 9.06 -5.38
C ARG A 82 6.38 8.07 -4.73
N LEU A 83 5.94 6.83 -4.54
CA LEU A 83 6.76 5.72 -4.05
C LEU A 83 7.60 5.09 -5.17
N GLY A 84 7.40 5.48 -6.43
CA GLY A 84 8.10 4.91 -7.58
C GLY A 84 7.55 3.56 -8.02
N MET A 85 6.37 3.15 -7.52
CA MET A 85 5.73 1.92 -7.94
C MET A 85 5.26 2.04 -9.39
N GLN A 86 5.43 0.98 -10.16
CA GLN A 86 5.03 0.90 -11.56
C GLN A 86 3.59 0.41 -11.66
N SER A 87 2.78 1.04 -12.52
CA SER A 87 1.43 0.56 -12.78
C SER A 87 1.46 -0.68 -13.68
N MET A 88 0.77 -1.74 -13.26
CA MET A 88 0.61 -3.00 -13.98
C MET A 88 -0.75 -3.10 -14.70
N GLY A 89 -1.56 -2.03 -14.65
CA GLY A 89 -2.90 -1.98 -15.22
C GLY A 89 -4.00 -2.51 -14.29
N LEU A 90 -5.18 -2.77 -14.86
CA LEU A 90 -6.31 -3.33 -14.14
C LEU A 90 -6.08 -4.83 -13.88
N THR A 91 -6.48 -5.29 -12.71
CA THR A 91 -6.48 -6.69 -12.31
C THR A 91 -7.77 -7.04 -11.59
N ASN A 92 -8.19 -8.29 -11.68
CA ASN A 92 -9.25 -8.90 -10.88
C ASN A 92 -8.73 -10.12 -10.10
N LYS A 93 -7.41 -10.20 -9.87
CA LYS A 93 -6.75 -11.34 -9.22
C LYS A 93 -6.97 -11.39 -7.70
N TYR A 94 -7.20 -10.23 -7.09
CA TYR A 94 -7.23 -10.06 -5.64
C TYR A 94 -8.54 -9.40 -5.20
N TYR A 95 -8.96 -9.70 -3.97
CA TYR A 95 -10.10 -9.05 -3.30
C TYR A 95 -11.47 -9.18 -4.00
N ASP A 96 -11.63 -10.10 -4.97
CA ASP A 96 -12.89 -10.29 -5.72
C ASP A 96 -13.44 -8.99 -6.34
N THR A 97 -12.55 -8.11 -6.80
CA THR A 97 -12.90 -6.83 -7.42
C THR A 97 -11.92 -6.46 -8.51
N GLU A 98 -12.36 -5.67 -9.49
CA GLU A 98 -11.44 -5.00 -10.40
C GLU A 98 -10.75 -3.83 -9.69
N ALA A 99 -9.42 -3.78 -9.78
CA ALA A 99 -8.59 -2.75 -9.17
C ALA A 99 -7.35 -2.45 -10.01
N LEU A 100 -6.73 -1.29 -9.81
CA LEU A 100 -5.41 -1.01 -10.36
C LEU A 100 -4.35 -1.74 -9.53
N LEU A 101 -3.45 -2.44 -10.20
CA LEU A 101 -2.29 -3.07 -9.59
C LEU A 101 -1.06 -2.21 -9.82
N PHE A 102 -0.29 -2.01 -8.76
CA PHE A 102 1.04 -1.41 -8.81
C PHE A 102 2.06 -2.37 -8.22
N SER A 103 3.31 -2.31 -8.69
CA SER A 103 4.40 -3.10 -8.14
C SER A 103 5.68 -2.28 -7.94
N ILE A 104 6.53 -2.76 -7.04
CA ILE A 104 7.92 -2.32 -6.91
C ILE A 104 8.79 -3.53 -6.58
N GLU A 105 9.97 -3.56 -7.17
CA GLU A 105 10.98 -4.62 -7.03
C GLU A 105 12.25 -4.03 -6.37
N ALA A 106 13.12 -4.90 -5.88
CA ALA A 106 14.37 -4.53 -5.20
C ALA A 106 15.44 -3.96 -6.16
#